data_AF-A0A517XXT3-F1
#
_entry.id   AF-A0A517XXT3-F1
#
_cell.length_a   1.000
_cell.length_b   1.000
_cell.length_c   1.000
_cell.angle_alpha   90.00
_cell.angle_beta   90.00
_cell.angle_gamma   90.00
#
_symmetry.space_group_name_H-M   'P 1'
#
loop_
_entity.id
_entity.type
_entity.pdbx_description
1 polymer ?
#
loop_
_entity_poly.entity_id
_entity_poly.type
_entity_poly.pdbx_seq_one_letter_code
_entity_poly.pdbx_strand_id
1 'polypeptide(L)'
;MPLFADLNDDINKWLAGKPLVVAAGAAVIGLILLGLAVSVFVTGKAVTKKGPDLEGGQAKAMGVVWLVFGVLALGFAVYKAVAG
;
A
#
# COMPACT_ATOMS: atom_id res chain seq x y z
N MET A 1 -9.30 20.63 14.20
CA MET A 1 -8.71 19.45 14.85
C MET A 1 -7.19 19.45 14.60
N PRO A 2 -6.39 20.23 15.35
CA PRO A 2 -4.97 20.44 15.06
C PRO A 2 -4.04 19.34 15.61
N LEU A 3 -4.51 18.51 16.55
CA LEU A 3 -3.66 17.60 17.33
C LEU A 3 -2.94 16.52 16.49
N PHE A 4 -3.49 16.14 15.33
CA PHE A 4 -2.86 15.18 14.41
C PHE A 4 -1.91 15.84 13.40
N ALA A 5 -2.02 17.15 13.19
CA ALA A 5 -1.16 17.88 12.26
C ALA A 5 0.24 18.08 12.87
N ASP A 6 0.32 18.52 14.13
CA ASP A 6 1.60 18.69 14.83
C ASP A 6 2.34 17.36 15.04
N LEU A 7 1.63 16.29 15.41
CA LEU A 7 2.25 14.98 15.61
C LEU A 7 2.80 14.39 14.30
N ASN A 8 2.10 14.61 13.20
CA ASN A 8 2.57 14.20 11.88
C ASN A 8 3.71 15.06 11.39
N ASP A 9 3.84 16.31 11.81
CA ASP A 9 4.87 17.21 11.33
C ASP A 9 6.27 16.80 11.80
N ASP A 10 6.41 16.41 13.07
CA ASP A 10 7.67 15.88 13.61
C ASP A 10 8.04 14.53 13.01
N ILE A 11 7.05 13.64 12.83
CA ILE A 11 7.24 12.35 12.17
C ILE A 11 7.63 12.54 10.70
N ASN A 12 6.97 13.47 9.99
CA ASN A 12 7.28 13.77 8.60
C ASN A 12 8.66 14.39 8.45
N LYS A 13 9.07 15.28 9.35
CA LYS A 13 10.45 15.83 9.38
C LYS A 13 11.49 14.73 9.64
N TRP A 14 11.20 13.81 10.56
CA TRP A 14 12.08 12.67 10.84
C TRP A 14 12.16 11.68 9.66
N LEU A 15 11.03 11.39 9.03
CA LEU A 15 10.93 10.54 7.82
C LEU A 15 11.60 11.20 6.61
N ALA A 16 11.52 12.52 6.47
CA ALA A 16 12.25 13.28 5.45
C ALA A 16 13.77 13.13 5.62
N GLY A 17 14.27 13.10 6.86
CA GLY A 17 15.68 12.85 7.16
C GLY A 17 16.13 11.40 6.98
N LYS A 18 15.21 10.45 6.74
CA LYS A 18 15.49 9.02 6.57
C LYS A 18 14.74 8.44 5.37
N PRO A 19 15.14 8.81 4.13
CA PRO A 19 14.43 8.41 2.91
C PRO A 19 14.35 6.89 2.73
N LEU A 20 15.36 6.14 3.21
CA LEU A 20 15.36 4.67 3.23
C LEU A 20 14.24 4.06 4.09
N VAL A 21 13.87 4.70 5.20
CA VAL A 21 12.79 4.22 6.07
C VAL A 21 11.44 4.40 5.39
N VAL A 22 11.25 5.53 4.71
CA VAL A 22 10.06 5.78 3.88
C VAL A 22 9.99 4.79 2.73
N ALA A 23 11.11 4.56 2.04
CA ALA A 23 11.20 3.58 0.97
C ALA A 23 10.87 2.16 1.45
N ALA A 24 11.44 1.72 2.58
CA ALA A 24 11.16 0.42 3.16
C ALA A 24 9.68 0.28 3.57
N GLY A 25 9.09 1.30 4.19
CA GLY A 25 7.66 1.31 4.54
C GLY A 25 6.75 1.21 3.32
N ALA A 26 7.02 2.01 2.29
CA ALA A 26 6.29 1.96 1.03
C ALA A 26 6.46 0.62 0.32
N ALA A 27 7.66 0.02 0.37
CA ALA A 27 7.93 -1.29 -0.22
C ALA A 27 7.13 -2.40 0.45
N VAL A 28 7.09 -2.42 1.79
CA VAL A 28 6.30 -3.40 2.55
C VAL A 28 4.81 -3.29 2.22
N ILE A 29 4.27 -2.07 2.18
CA ILE A 29 2.86 -1.84 1.81
C ILE A 29 2.60 -2.30 0.37
N GLY A 30 3.50 -1.97 -0.56
CA GLY A 30 3.40 -2.39 -1.96
C GLY A 30 3.38 -3.91 -2.12
N LEU A 31 4.25 -4.63 -1.40
CA LEU A 31 4.30 -6.09 -1.39
C LEU A 31 3.04 -6.72 -0.79
N ILE A 32 2.50 -6.16 0.29
CA ILE A 32 1.24 -6.64 0.89
C ILE A 32 0.09 -6.50 -0.11
N LEU A 33 -0.03 -5.35 -0.75
CA LEU A 33 -1.07 -5.10 -1.75
C LEU A 33 -0.93 -6.02 -2.97
N LEU A 34 0.29 -6.26 -3.44
CA LEU A 34 0.54 -7.22 -4.51
C LEU A 34 0.22 -8.66 -4.09
N GLY A 35 0.57 -9.05 -2.87
CA GLY A 35 0.21 -10.37 -2.33
C GLY A 35 -1.30 -10.56 -2.27
N LEU A 36 -2.04 -9.53 -1.83
CA LEU A 36 -3.50 -9.54 -1.83
C LEU A 36 -4.09 -9.55 -3.24
N ALA A 37 -3.51 -8.80 -4.18
CA ALA A 37 -3.96 -8.83 -5.58
C ALA A 37 -3.80 -10.22 -6.19
N VAL A 38 -2.61 -10.83 -6.03
CA VAL A 38 -2.33 -12.17 -6.54
C VAL A 38 -3.24 -13.21 -5.89
N SER A 39 -3.44 -13.14 -4.57
CA SER A 39 -4.33 -14.09 -3.88
C SER A 39 -5.76 -14.01 -4.40
N VAL A 40 -6.26 -12.81 -4.72
CA VAL A 40 -7.58 -12.61 -5.33
C VAL A 40 -7.66 -13.19 -6.73
N PHE A 41 -6.63 -13.02 -7.56
CA PHE A 41 -6.63 -13.59 -8.90
C PHE A 41 -6.57 -15.12 -8.89
N VAL A 42 -5.86 -15.71 -7.91
CA VAL A 42 -5.75 -17.17 -7.76
C VAL A 42 -7.03 -17.78 -7.18
N THR A 43 -7.57 -17.18 -6.12
CA THR A 43 -8.72 -17.75 -5.39
C THR A 43 -10.07 -17.29 -5.94
N GLY A 44 -10.11 -16.19 -6.68
CA GLY A 44 -11.34 -15.54 -7.12
C GLY A 44 -12.13 -14.87 -6.00
N LYS A 45 -11.55 -14.75 -4.80
CA LYS A 45 -12.19 -14.19 -3.60
C LYS A 45 -11.35 -13.04 -3.06
N ALA A 46 -11.99 -11.90 -2.78
CA ALA A 46 -11.35 -10.80 -2.08
C ALA A 46 -11.85 -10.73 -0.65
N VAL A 47 -10.91 -10.95 0.28
CA VAL A 47 -11.17 -10.94 1.72
C VAL A 47 -11.50 -9.52 2.13
N THR A 48 -12.72 -9.30 2.65
CA THR A 48 -13.13 -7.97 3.13
C THR A 48 -13.37 -8.00 4.63
N LYS A 49 -12.96 -6.94 5.34
CA LYS A 49 -13.17 -6.82 6.79
C LYS A 49 -14.64 -6.50 7.17
N LYS A 50 -15.51 -6.21 6.20
CA LYS A 50 -16.87 -5.68 6.43
C LYS A 50 -17.87 -6.37 5.48
N GLY A 51 -18.37 -7.54 5.88
CA GLY A 51 -19.41 -8.28 5.15
C GLY A 51 -18.92 -9.58 4.51
N PRO A 52 -19.76 -10.24 3.70
CA PRO A 52 -19.37 -11.44 2.97
C PRO A 52 -18.21 -11.13 2.02
N ASP A 53 -17.29 -12.09 1.87
CA ASP A 53 -16.18 -11.97 0.93
C ASP A 53 -16.69 -11.62 -0.47
N LEU A 54 -16.00 -10.72 -1.16
CA LEU A 54 -16.33 -10.41 -2.54
C LEU A 54 -15.94 -11.60 -3.41
N GLU A 55 -16.88 -12.09 -4.22
CA GLU A 55 -16.66 -13.21 -5.13
C GLU A 55 -16.88 -12.78 -6.59
N GLY A 56 -16.30 -13.54 -7.53
CA GLY A 56 -16.55 -13.36 -8.95
C GLY A 56 -15.93 -12.08 -9.53
N GLY A 57 -16.69 -11.37 -10.38
CA GLY A 57 -16.18 -10.19 -11.12
C GLY A 57 -15.77 -9.02 -10.22
N GLN A 58 -16.45 -8.84 -9.09
CA GLN A 58 -16.15 -7.76 -8.13
C GLN A 58 -14.86 -8.03 -7.35
N ALA A 59 -14.57 -9.29 -7.03
CA ALA A 59 -13.30 -9.69 -6.43
C ALA A 59 -12.14 -9.32 -7.36
N LYS A 60 -12.22 -9.73 -8.64
CA LYS A 60 -11.19 -9.42 -9.63
C LYS A 60 -10.97 -7.92 -9.82
N ALA A 61 -12.03 -7.11 -9.82
CA ALA A 61 -11.90 -5.66 -9.86
C ALA A 61 -11.11 -5.10 -8.65
N MET A 62 -11.38 -5.60 -7.46
CA MET A 62 -10.63 -5.23 -6.25
C MET A 62 -9.15 -5.66 -6.33
N GLY A 63 -8.91 -6.85 -6.87
CA GLY A 63 -7.56 -7.35 -7.16
C GLY A 63 -6.78 -6.44 -8.12
N VAL A 64 -7.42 -5.92 -9.17
CA VAL A 64 -6.80 -4.94 -10.10
C VAL A 64 -6.43 -3.66 -9.35
N VAL A 65 -7.30 -3.14 -8.50
CA VAL A 65 -7.01 -1.94 -7.71
C VAL A 65 -5.80 -2.19 -6.80
N TRP A 66 -5.78 -3.28 -6.05
CA TRP A 66 -4.63 -3.63 -5.20
C TRP A 66 -3.35 -3.81 -6.00
N LEU A 67 -3.43 -4.37 -7.21
CA LEU A 67 -2.28 -4.52 -8.10
C LEU A 67 -1.73 -3.16 -8.53
N VAL A 68 -2.59 -2.25 -9.01
CA VAL A 68 -2.18 -0.91 -9.46
C VAL A 68 -1.56 -0.11 -8.31
N PHE A 69 -2.22 -0.07 -7.14
CA PHE A 69 -1.68 0.61 -5.97
C PHE A 69 -0.41 -0.04 -5.44
N GLY A 70 -0.30 -1.37 -5.51
CA GLY A 70 0.91 -2.09 -5.12
C GLY A 70 2.11 -1.77 -6.01
N VAL A 71 1.90 -1.72 -7.33
CA VAL A 71 2.95 -1.31 -8.31
C VAL A 71 3.35 0.15 -8.11
N LEU A 72 2.38 1.06 -7.91
CA LEU A 72 2.68 2.47 -7.65
C LEU A 72 3.43 2.66 -6.33
N ALA A 73 3.06 1.94 -5.28
CA ALA A 73 3.75 1.98 -3.99
C ALA A 73 5.19 1.44 -4.10
N LEU A 74 5.42 0.36 -4.84
CA LEU A 74 6.76 -0.13 -5.13
C LEU A 74 7.57 0.86 -5.97
N GLY A 75 6.96 1.46 -7.01
CA GLY A 75 7.61 2.49 -7.82
C GLY A 75 8.03 3.70 -6.99
N PHE A 76 7.16 4.15 -6.08
CA PHE A 76 7.46 5.21 -5.13
C PHE A 76 8.57 4.81 -4.14
N ALA A 77 8.55 3.58 -3.64
CA ALA A 77 9.59 3.05 -2.76
C ALA A 77 10.96 3.07 -3.45
N VAL A 78 11.04 2.57 -4.69
CA VAL A 78 12.27 2.58 -5.50
C VAL A 78 12.71 4.02 -5.78
N TYR A 79 11.78 4.91 -6.15
CA TYR A 79 12.09 6.31 -6.36
C TYR A 79 12.68 6.96 -5.09
N LYS A 80 12.06 6.79 -3.92
CA LYS A 80 12.59 7.33 -2.66
C LYS A 80 13.91 6.67 -2.22
N ALA A 81 14.15 5.41 -2.58
CA ALA A 81 15.42 4.74 -2.31
C ALA A 81 16.56 5.28 -3.18
N VAL A 82 16.28 5.65 -4.44
CA VAL A 82 17.30 6.08 -5.42
C VAL A 82 17.49 7.60 -5.44
N ALA A 83 16.40 8.37 -5.38
CA ALA A 83 16.41 9.82 -5.53
C ALA A 83 16.64 10.59 -4.21
N GLY A 84 16.42 9.96 -3.05
CA GLY A 84 16.54 10.59 -1.73
C GLY A 84 15.39 11.51 -1.38
#